data_AF-A0A2V3ULQ0-F1
#
_entry.id   AF-A0A2V3ULQ0-F1
#
_cell.length_a   1.000
_cell.length_b   1.000
_cell.length_c   1.000
_cell.angle_alpha   90.00
_cell.angle_beta   90.00
_cell.angle_gamma   90.00
#
_symmetry.space_group_name_H-M   'P 1'
#
loop_
_entity.id
_entity.type
_entity.pdbx_description
1 polymer ?
#
loop_
_entity_poly.entity_id
_entity_poly.type
_entity_poly.pdbx_seq_one_letter_code
_entity_poly.pdbx_strand_id
1 'polypeptide(L)'
;MPLASVGSSWGAAASHGRLSVTPSEPARAGRHADHPFVGATVAEVERGLILATLNHCGGNRTSAAKILGISLRSLHNKLTSYSAAGMAIPAPGPR
;
A
#
# COMPACT_ATOMS: atom_id res chain seq x y z
N MET A 1 -65.55 32.54 -18.97
CA MET A 1 -66.43 31.44 -19.44
C MET A 1 -66.29 31.41 -20.95
N PRO A 2 -65.56 30.45 -21.56
CA PRO A 2 -65.98 29.05 -21.80
C PRO A 2 -64.93 27.98 -21.38
N LEU A 3 -65.37 26.82 -20.87
CA LEU A 3 -65.39 25.45 -21.48
C LEU A 3 -64.00 24.84 -21.74
N ALA A 4 -63.52 23.95 -20.87
CA ALA A 4 -63.72 22.49 -20.92
C ALA A 4 -63.00 21.82 -22.10
N SER A 5 -62.00 20.98 -21.83
CA SER A 5 -61.89 19.69 -22.52
C SER A 5 -60.92 18.77 -21.78
N VAL A 6 -61.48 17.63 -21.39
CA VAL A 6 -60.78 16.45 -20.91
C VAL A 6 -59.85 15.94 -22.02
N GLY A 7 -58.58 15.71 -21.68
CA GLY A 7 -57.62 14.99 -22.51
C GLY A 7 -57.51 13.57 -21.98
N SER A 8 -58.23 12.65 -22.60
CA SER A 8 -58.26 11.24 -22.22
C SER A 8 -56.88 10.59 -22.36
N SER A 9 -56.53 9.90 -21.28
CA SER A 9 -55.39 9.01 -21.13
C SER A 9 -55.42 7.87 -22.15
N TRP A 10 -54.35 7.77 -22.94
CA TRP A 10 -53.96 6.56 -23.66
C TRP A 10 -52.46 6.36 -23.49
N GLY A 11 -52.07 5.15 -23.07
CA GLY A 11 -50.66 4.76 -23.05
C GLY A 11 -50.34 3.63 -22.09
N ALA A 12 -50.94 2.45 -22.30
CA ALA A 12 -50.38 1.22 -21.77
C ALA A 12 -49.10 0.87 -22.57
N ALA A 13 -47.97 0.69 -21.90
CA ALA A 13 -46.84 -0.06 -22.47
C ALA A 13 -45.86 -0.54 -21.40
N ALA A 14 -45.86 -1.86 -21.23
CA ALA A 14 -44.70 -2.72 -21.07
C ALA A 14 -43.78 -2.52 -19.85
N SER A 15 -43.97 -3.41 -18.88
CA SER A 15 -42.98 -3.86 -17.91
C SER A 15 -41.80 -4.52 -18.63
N HIS A 16 -40.74 -3.75 -18.87
CA HIS A 16 -39.42 -4.31 -19.19
C HIS A 16 -38.60 -4.34 -17.91
N GLY A 17 -38.46 -5.55 -17.35
CA GLY A 17 -37.61 -5.82 -16.21
C GLY A 17 -36.21 -5.29 -16.46
N ARG A 18 -35.87 -4.21 -15.77
CA ARG A 18 -34.51 -3.66 -15.77
C ARG A 18 -33.64 -4.64 -15.01
N LEU A 19 -32.91 -5.50 -15.73
CA LEU A 19 -31.74 -6.17 -15.18
C LEU A 19 -30.78 -5.06 -14.73
N SER A 20 -30.71 -4.84 -13.43
CA SER A 20 -29.67 -4.04 -12.80
C SER A 20 -28.35 -4.78 -12.98
N VAL A 21 -27.72 -4.62 -14.14
CA VAL A 21 -26.28 -4.85 -14.24
C VAL A 21 -25.63 -3.71 -13.47
N THR A 22 -25.38 -3.95 -12.19
CA THR A 22 -24.33 -3.22 -11.52
C THR A 22 -23.05 -3.57 -12.28
N PRO A 23 -22.26 -2.61 -12.80
CA PRO A 23 -20.91 -2.93 -13.16
C PRO A 23 -20.28 -3.44 -11.87
N SER A 24 -20.01 -4.74 -11.78
CA SER A 24 -19.19 -5.27 -10.71
C SER A 24 -17.89 -4.51 -10.83
N GLU A 25 -17.64 -3.62 -9.87
CA GLU A 25 -16.35 -2.99 -9.65
C GLU A 25 -15.31 -4.06 -9.93
N PRO A 26 -14.33 -3.84 -10.83
CA PRO A 26 -13.35 -4.88 -11.11
C PRO A 26 -12.72 -5.16 -9.76
N ALA A 27 -13.09 -6.31 -9.18
CA ALA A 27 -12.40 -6.94 -8.09
C ALA A 27 -10.95 -6.72 -8.44
N ARG A 28 -10.25 -5.92 -7.62
CA ARG A 28 -8.91 -5.42 -7.89
C ARG A 28 -8.03 -6.66 -7.89
N ALA A 29 -8.08 -7.35 -9.03
CA ALA A 29 -7.54 -8.65 -9.26
C ALA A 29 -6.06 -8.47 -8.99
N GLY A 30 -5.58 -9.25 -8.03
CA GLY A 30 -4.26 -9.16 -7.46
C GLY A 30 -3.26 -8.81 -8.55
N ARG A 31 -2.80 -7.56 -8.54
CA ARG A 31 -1.52 -7.26 -9.15
C ARG A 31 -0.56 -8.08 -8.30
N HIS A 32 0.09 -9.05 -8.93
CA HIS A 32 1.06 -9.88 -8.26
C HIS A 32 1.95 -8.96 -7.42
N ALA A 33 1.96 -9.16 -6.10
CA ALA A 33 3.01 -8.65 -5.25
C ALA A 33 4.24 -9.55 -5.42
N ASP A 34 4.60 -9.90 -6.67
CA ASP A 34 5.77 -10.74 -6.95
C ASP A 34 7.06 -10.01 -6.58
N HIS A 35 7.04 -8.66 -6.58
CA HIS A 35 8.12 -7.84 -6.10
C HIS A 35 7.60 -6.69 -5.21
N PRO A 36 7.65 -6.83 -3.87
CA PRO A 36 7.16 -5.82 -2.91
C PRO A 36 7.94 -4.48 -2.95
N PHE A 37 8.97 -4.39 -3.78
CA PHE A 37 9.88 -3.25 -3.87
C PHE A 37 9.76 -2.46 -5.19
N VAL A 38 8.98 -2.93 -6.17
CA VAL A 38 8.82 -2.23 -7.46
C VAL A 38 8.06 -0.92 -7.26
N GLY A 39 8.67 0.19 -7.68
CA GLY A 39 8.13 1.54 -7.52
C GLY A 39 8.66 2.30 -6.30
N ALA A 40 9.41 1.64 -5.41
CA ALA A 40 10.13 2.30 -4.33
C ALA A 40 11.53 2.73 -4.80
N THR A 41 12.04 3.82 -4.21
CA THR A 41 13.43 4.22 -4.41
C THR A 41 14.38 3.23 -3.74
N VAL A 42 15.60 3.12 -4.25
CA VAL A 42 16.63 2.27 -3.63
C VAL A 42 16.86 2.63 -2.16
N ALA A 43 16.78 3.93 -1.82
CA ALA A 43 16.93 4.41 -0.44
C ALA A 43 15.80 3.90 0.49
N GLU A 44 14.57 3.84 0.00
CA GLU A 44 13.43 3.31 0.77
C GLU A 44 13.53 1.80 0.95
N VAL A 45 13.87 1.08 -0.12
CA VAL A 45 14.06 -0.37 -0.09
C VAL A 45 15.20 -0.75 0.86
N GLU A 46 16.35 -0.09 0.71
CA GLU A 46 17.51 -0.29 1.57
C GLU A 46 17.18 -0.03 3.04
N ARG A 47 16.49 1.09 3.33
CA ARG A 47 16.07 1.42 4.69
C ARG A 47 15.14 0.36 5.27
N GLY A 48 14.12 -0.04 4.50
CA GLY A 48 13.16 -1.06 4.90
C GLY A 48 13.86 -2.38 5.23
N LEU A 49 14.78 -2.81 4.37
CA LEU A 49 15.60 -4.00 4.58
C LEU A 49 16.44 -3.90 5.86
N ILE A 50 17.15 -2.79 6.06
CA ILE A 50 18.00 -2.59 7.25
C ILE A 50 17.18 -2.68 8.54
N LEU A 51 16.04 -1.97 8.61
CA LEU A 51 15.20 -1.94 9.80
C LEU A 51 14.54 -3.31 10.06
N ALA A 52 14.06 -3.98 9.01
CA ALA A 52 13.48 -5.32 9.11
C ALA A 52 14.50 -6.34 9.60
N THR A 53 15.73 -6.33 9.08
CA THR A 53 16.79 -7.23 9.54
C THR A 53 17.22 -6.92 10.97
N LEU A 54 17.31 -5.64 11.36
CA LEU A 54 17.59 -5.27 12.75
C LEU A 54 16.54 -5.81 13.70
N ASN A 55 15.26 -5.69 13.35
CA ASN A 55 14.17 -6.25 14.13
C ASN A 55 14.25 -7.78 14.22
N HIS A 56 14.55 -8.45 13.09
CA HIS A 56 14.75 -9.89 13.04
C HIS A 56 15.93 -10.35 13.94
N CYS A 57 16.97 -9.54 14.07
CA CYS A 57 18.12 -9.81 14.94
C CYS A 57 17.96 -9.27 16.37
N GLY A 58 16.79 -8.79 16.78
CA GLY A 58 16.58 -8.23 18.12
C GLY A 58 17.47 -7.00 18.41
N GLY A 59 17.82 -6.22 17.39
CA GLY A 59 18.68 -5.04 17.49
C GLY A 59 20.19 -5.32 17.48
N ASN A 60 20.62 -6.57 17.31
CA ASN A 60 22.04 -6.90 17.19
C ASN A 60 22.60 -6.47 15.82
N ARG A 61 23.32 -5.34 15.82
CA ARG A 61 23.90 -4.72 14.62
C ARG A 61 24.95 -5.58 13.94
N THR A 62 25.72 -6.37 14.70
CA THR A 62 26.75 -7.26 14.15
C THR A 62 26.11 -8.37 13.33
N SER A 63 25.07 -9.02 13.87
CA SER A 63 24.33 -10.06 13.16
C SER A 63 23.58 -9.50 11.96
N ALA A 64 22.93 -8.34 12.09
CA ALA A 64 22.24 -7.70 10.98
C ALA A 64 23.20 -7.33 9.83
N ALA A 65 24.37 -6.78 10.12
CA ALA A 65 25.38 -6.45 9.10
C ALA A 65 25.84 -7.70 8.33
N LYS A 66 26.04 -8.83 9.02
CA LYS A 66 26.39 -10.12 8.40
C LYS A 66 25.29 -10.61 7.45
N ILE A 67 24.02 -10.55 7.88
CA ILE A 67 22.88 -10.98 7.05
C ILE A 67 22.72 -10.08 5.82
N LEU A 68 22.88 -8.77 5.98
CA LEU A 68 22.78 -7.80 4.89
C LEU A 68 24.00 -7.83 3.95
N GLY A 69 25.09 -8.50 4.32
CA GLY A 69 26.31 -8.55 3.51
C GLY A 69 27.05 -7.22 3.43
N ILE A 70 26.90 -6.32 4.42
CA ILE A 70 27.60 -5.03 4.48
C ILE A 70 28.54 -4.96 5.69
N SER A 71 29.52 -4.07 5.64
CA SER A 71 30.37 -3.82 6.79
C SER A 71 29.57 -3.22 7.96
N LEU A 72 29.96 -3.57 9.20
CA LEU A 72 29.36 -2.97 10.41
C LEU A 72 29.50 -1.44 10.41
N ARG A 73 30.60 -0.91 9.86
CA ARG A 73 30.80 0.54 9.68
C ARG A 73 29.74 1.16 8.76
N SER A 74 29.47 0.52 7.61
CA SER A 74 28.44 1.00 6.70
C SER A 74 27.06 0.97 7.34
N LEU A 75 26.73 -0.11 8.08
CA LEU A 75 25.48 -0.19 8.83
C LEU A 75 25.37 0.95 9.85
N HIS A 76 26.42 1.18 10.65
CA HIS A 76 26.46 2.28 11.61
C HIS A 76 26.26 3.65 10.94
N ASN A 77 26.97 3.92 9.84
CA ASN A 77 26.83 5.18 9.11
C ASN A 77 25.38 5.42 8.67
N LYS A 78 24.72 4.40 8.09
CA LYS A 78 23.33 4.50 7.65
C LYS A 78 22.39 4.76 8.83
N LEU A 79 22.57 4.08 9.96
CA LEU A 79 21.77 4.33 11.17
C LEU A 79 22.00 5.75 11.71
N THR A 80 23.23 6.25 11.72
CA THR A 80 23.49 7.64 12.09
C THR A 80 22.78 8.62 11.15
N SER A 81 22.80 8.37 9.83
CA SER A 81 22.08 9.20 8.85
C SER A 81 20.57 9.16 9.05
N TYR A 82 19.99 7.99 9.33
CA TYR A 82 18.55 7.87 9.60
C TYR A 82 18.16 8.62 10.88
N SER A 83 19.00 8.54 11.92
CA SER A 83 18.80 9.26 13.19
C SER A 83 18.86 10.77 12.98
N ALA A 84 19.85 11.24 12.23
CA ALA A 84 20.01 12.65 11.89
C ALA A 84 18.85 13.19 11.04
N ALA A 85 18.23 12.34 10.22
CA ALA A 85 17.02 12.66 9.48
C ALA A 85 15.72 12.55 10.32
N GLY A 86 15.84 12.34 11.63
CA GLY A 86 14.70 12.29 12.56
C GLY A 86 13.88 11.00 12.48
N MET A 87 14.40 9.94 11.88
CA MET A 87 13.68 8.67 11.78
C MET A 87 13.82 7.85 13.06
N ALA A 88 12.74 7.15 13.42
CA ALA A 88 12.75 6.18 14.50
C ALA A 88 13.58 4.95 14.11
N ILE A 89 14.65 4.71 14.87
CA ILE A 89 15.50 3.52 14.73
C ILE A 89 15.26 2.63 15.94
N PRO A 90 15.14 1.30 15.78
CA PRO A 90 15.04 0.39 16.91
C PRO A 90 16.25 0.56 17.84
N ALA A 91 16.01 0.47 19.15
CA ALA A 91 17.06 0.55 20.14
C ALA A 91 18.13 -0.53 19.87
N PRO A 92 19.43 -0.24 20.13
CA PRO A 92 20.45 -1.26 20.05
C PRO A 92 20.12 -2.42 20.99
N GLY A 93 20.16 -3.64 20.44
CA GLY A 93 20.04 -4.85 21.24
C GLY A 93 21.27 -5.12 22.10
N PRO A 94 21.17 -6.00 23.11
CA PRO A 94 22.33 -6.48 23.86
C PRO A 94 23.35 -7.12 22.91
N ARG A 95 24.63 -7.00 23.27
CA ARG A 95 25.75 -7.47 22.45
C ARG A 95 25.89 -8.99 22.48
#